data_AF-A0A4V2S9J9-F1
#
_entry.id   AF-A0A4V2S9J9-F1
#
_cell.length_a   1.000
_cell.length_b   1.000
_cell.length_c   1.000
_cell.angle_alpha   90.00
_cell.angle_beta   90.00
_cell.angle_gamma   90.00
#
_symmetry.space_group_name_H-M   'P 1'
#
loop_
_entity.id
_entity.type
_entity.pdbx_description
1 polymer ?
#
loop_
_entity_poly.entity_id
_entity_poly.type
_entity_poly.pdbx_seq_one_letter_code
_entity_poly.pdbx_strand_id
1 'polypeptide(L)'
;MDKNIKLIELWGNEIWIIFSPHSLDRIKDRNIIKGLVIDTIKSAQEELGEIKVNQDFVIINTFADITVAGIFTSPNEILIKTVVNKGENFHPRKTDIIIKLS
;
A
#
# COMPACT_ATOMS: atom_id res chain seq x y z
N MET A 1 4.86 -1.47 -21.47
CA MET A 1 4.78 -2.70 -20.66
C MET A 1 4.80 -2.32 -19.17
N ASP A 2 4.08 -1.26 -18.79
CA ASP A 2 4.43 -0.41 -17.63
C ASP A 2 3.28 -0.13 -16.65
N LYS A 3 2.16 -0.87 -16.73
CA LYS A 3 0.97 -0.58 -15.90
C LYS A 3 1.10 -1.02 -14.44
N ASN A 4 2.17 -1.73 -14.09
CA ASN A 4 2.31 -2.41 -12.80
C ASN A 4 3.29 -1.68 -11.86
N ILE A 5 3.99 -0.67 -12.34
CA ILE A 5 5.01 0.05 -11.56
C ILE A 5 4.67 1.54 -11.57
N LYS A 6 4.88 2.22 -10.44
CA LYS A 6 4.72 3.66 -10.31
C LYS A 6 5.83 4.23 -9.44
N LEU A 7 6.59 5.18 -9.97
CA LEU A 7 7.55 5.96 -9.19
C LEU A 7 6.80 7.07 -8.43
N ILE A 8 7.06 7.19 -7.13
CA ILE A 8 6.56 8.27 -6.28
C ILE A 8 7.69 8.83 -5.42
N GLU A 9 7.52 10.03 -4.89
CA GLU A 9 8.45 10.61 -3.92
C GLU A 9 7.89 10.38 -2.50
N LEU A 10 8.70 9.81 -1.61
CA LEU A 10 8.48 9.73 -0.16
C LEU A 10 9.76 10.16 0.55
N TRP A 11 9.65 10.99 1.59
CA TRP A 11 10.81 11.49 2.36
C TRP A 11 11.91 12.12 1.49
N GLY A 12 11.55 12.77 0.38
CA GLY A 12 12.50 13.34 -0.57
C GLY A 12 13.31 12.30 -1.37
N ASN A 13 12.89 11.03 -1.37
CA ASN A 13 13.52 9.94 -2.12
C ASN A 13 12.54 9.33 -3.12
N GLU A 14 13.08 8.83 -4.24
CA GLU A 14 12.31 8.12 -5.26
C GLU A 14 12.03 6.67 -4.81
N ILE A 15 10.75 6.33 -4.67
CA ILE A 15 10.28 5.01 -4.24
C ILE A 15 9.47 4.36 -5.36
N TRP A 16 9.83 3.13 -5.71
CA TRP A 16 9.14 2.32 -6.69
C TRP A 16 7.96 1.58 -6.05
N ILE A 17 6.74 1.88 -6.47
CA ILE A 17 5.53 1.15 -6.09
C ILE A 17 5.23 0.10 -7.16
N ILE A 18 5.37 -1.16 -6.80
CA ILE A 18 5.09 -2.31 -7.66
C ILE A 18 3.77 -2.94 -7.25
N PHE A 19 2.86 -3.13 -8.20
CA PHE A 19 1.59 -3.80 -7.99
C PHE A 19 1.71 -5.26 -8.39
N SER A 20 1.50 -6.17 -7.44
CA SER A 20 1.40 -7.60 -7.74
C SER A 20 0.20 -7.87 -8.67
N PRO A 21 0.22 -8.96 -9.47
CA PRO A 21 -0.92 -9.36 -10.28
C PRO A 21 -2.21 -9.45 -9.45
N HIS A 22 -2.13 -10.00 -8.24
CA HIS A 22 -3.27 -10.10 -7.34
C HIS A 22 -3.83 -8.72 -6.96
N SER A 23 -2.98 -7.75 -6.64
CA SER A 23 -3.44 -6.40 -6.31
C SER A 23 -4.13 -5.71 -7.49
N LEU A 24 -3.65 -5.95 -8.72
CA LEU A 24 -4.25 -5.38 -9.93
C LEU A 24 -5.62 -5.98 -10.23
N ASP A 25 -5.75 -7.30 -10.06
CA ASP A 25 -7.04 -7.98 -10.18
C ASP A 25 -8.04 -7.41 -9.17
N ARG A 26 -7.62 -7.20 -7.90
CA ARG A 26 -8.46 -6.57 -6.89
C ARG A 26 -8.89 -5.15 -7.23
N ILE A 27 -7.95 -4.33 -7.72
CA ILE A 27 -8.21 -2.95 -8.14
C ILE A 27 -9.28 -2.94 -9.24
N LYS A 28 -9.14 -3.83 -10.22
CA LYS A 28 -10.08 -3.95 -11.34
C LYS A 28 -11.44 -4.48 -10.88
N ASP A 29 -11.48 -5.61 -10.19
CA ASP A 29 -12.71 -6.31 -9.80
C ASP A 29 -13.58 -5.48 -8.85
N ARG A 30 -12.95 -4.63 -8.04
CA ARG A 30 -13.63 -3.83 -7.01
C ARG A 30 -13.74 -2.36 -7.38
N ASN A 31 -13.40 -2.00 -8.62
CA ASN A 31 -13.43 -0.63 -9.13
C ASN A 31 -12.70 0.38 -8.21
N ILE A 32 -11.54 -0.03 -7.66
CA ILE A 32 -10.73 0.84 -6.79
C ILE A 32 -9.92 1.77 -7.68
N ILE A 33 -9.92 3.06 -7.37
CA ILE A 33 -9.12 4.02 -8.11
C ILE A 33 -7.64 3.82 -7.74
N LYS A 34 -6.79 3.49 -8.71
CA LYS A 34 -5.36 3.24 -8.46
C LYS A 34 -4.65 4.44 -7.83
N GLY A 35 -5.07 5.66 -8.16
CA GLY A 35 -4.58 6.89 -7.52
C GLY A 35 -4.82 6.92 -6.01
N LEU A 36 -5.98 6.44 -5.54
CA LEU A 36 -6.33 6.38 -4.13
C LEU A 36 -5.39 5.47 -3.32
N VAL A 37 -4.90 4.40 -3.93
CA VAL A 37 -3.87 3.53 -3.34
C VAL A 37 -2.56 4.30 -3.15
N ILE A 38 -2.16 5.08 -4.14
CA ILE A 38 -0.95 5.90 -4.08
C ILE A 38 -1.09 7.01 -3.04
N ASP A 39 -2.22 7.70 -3.02
CA ASP A 39 -2.50 8.76 -2.04
C ASP A 39 -2.50 8.20 -0.62
N THR A 40 -3.05 7.00 -0.41
CA THR A 40 -3.02 6.30 0.87
C THR A 40 -1.59 5.99 1.34
N ILE A 41 -0.71 5.56 0.44
CA ILE A 41 0.71 5.32 0.76
C ILE A 41 1.40 6.64 1.14
N LYS A 42 1.13 7.73 0.40
CA LYS A 42 1.70 9.05 0.70
C LYS A 42 1.22 9.61 2.04
N SER A 43 -0.06 9.42 2.36
CA SER A 43 -0.62 9.85 3.64
C SER A 43 -0.02 9.08 4.83
N ALA A 44 0.38 7.82 4.62
CA ALA A 44 1.04 6.98 5.62
C ALA A 44 2.57 7.13 5.63
N GLN A 45 3.14 8.14 4.97
CA GLN A 45 4.60 8.21 4.81
C GLN A 45 5.34 8.28 6.15
N GLU A 46 4.78 8.96 7.16
CA GLU A 46 5.46 9.13 8.44
C GLU A 46 5.67 7.77 9.12
N GLU A 47 4.61 6.97 9.21
CA GLU A 47 4.64 5.65 9.84
C GLU A 47 5.35 4.61 8.97
N LEU A 48 5.25 4.71 7.64
CA LEU A 48 6.00 3.85 6.72
C LEU A 48 7.52 4.01 6.89
N GLY A 49 8.00 5.16 7.37
CA GLY A 49 9.42 5.44 7.56
C GLY A 49 10.06 4.57 8.64
N GLU A 50 9.25 3.99 9.54
CA GLU A 50 9.71 3.11 10.61
C GLU A 50 9.75 1.63 10.18
N ILE A 51 9.18 1.29 9.02
CA ILE A 51 9.04 -0.09 8.55
C ILE A 51 10.34 -0.57 7.93
N LYS A 52 10.78 -1.77 8.33
CA LYS A 52 12.00 -2.39 7.81
C LYS A 52 11.77 -3.11 6.49
N VAL A 53 12.83 -3.26 5.71
CA VAL A 53 12.83 -4.15 4.54
C VAL A 53 12.45 -5.57 4.96
N ASN A 54 11.67 -6.24 4.12
CA ASN A 54 11.06 -7.55 4.34
C ASN A 54 10.00 -7.60 5.46
N GLN A 55 9.49 -6.45 5.90
CA GLN A 55 8.40 -6.38 6.86
C GLN A 55 7.08 -6.03 6.16
N ASP A 56 6.08 -6.87 6.41
CA ASP A 56 4.72 -6.64 5.92
C ASP A 56 4.07 -5.48 6.67
N PHE A 57 3.33 -4.67 5.93
CA PHE A 57 2.53 -3.59 6.46
C PHE A 57 1.13 -3.59 5.87
N VAL A 58 0.21 -3.02 6.63
CA VAL A 58 -1.19 -2.84 6.25
C VAL A 58 -1.61 -1.43 6.62
N ILE A 59 -1.94 -0.63 5.62
CA ILE A 59 -2.53 0.70 5.79
C ILE A 59 -4.04 0.55 5.71
N ILE A 60 -4.73 0.81 6.81
CA ILE A 60 -6.18 0.92 6.90
C ILE A 60 -6.54 2.40 6.79
N ASN A 61 -7.12 2.79 5.66
CA ASN A 61 -7.60 4.14 5.42
C ASN A 61 -9.13 4.17 5.51
N THR A 62 -9.64 4.61 6.66
CA THR A 62 -11.09 4.59 6.94
C THR A 62 -11.82 5.70 6.18
N PHE A 63 -11.18 6.86 5.95
CA PHE A 63 -11.75 7.94 5.14
C PHE A 63 -12.01 7.52 3.69
N ALA A 64 -11.05 6.82 3.09
CA ALA A 64 -11.13 6.36 1.71
C ALA A 64 -11.85 5.00 1.57
N ASP A 65 -12.22 4.38 2.70
CA ASP A 65 -12.70 2.99 2.79
C ASP A 65 -11.84 1.99 2.00
N ILE A 66 -10.51 2.13 2.10
CA ILE A 66 -9.58 1.18 1.50
C ILE A 66 -8.56 0.66 2.49
N THR A 67 -8.10 -0.56 2.25
CA THR A 67 -6.96 -1.14 2.93
C THR A 67 -5.92 -1.55 1.90
N VAL A 68 -4.68 -1.14 2.12
CA VAL A 68 -3.53 -1.44 1.27
C VAL A 68 -2.57 -2.30 2.06
N ALA A 69 -2.29 -3.51 1.59
CA ALA A 69 -1.28 -4.37 2.20
C ALA A 69 -0.07 -4.47 1.27
N GLY A 70 1.12 -4.28 1.84
CA GLY A 70 2.36 -4.27 1.09
C GLY A 70 3.56 -4.70 1.92
N ILE A 71 4.72 -4.70 1.28
CA ILE A 71 6.01 -5.01 1.88
C ILE A 71 7.08 -4.13 1.26
N PHE A 72 8.06 -3.72 2.05
CA PHE A 72 9.30 -3.18 1.50
C PHE A 72 10.17 -4.32 1.00
N THR A 73 10.37 -4.43 -0.31
CA THR A 73 11.28 -5.42 -0.92
C THR A 73 12.72 -4.90 -0.98
N SER A 74 12.89 -3.58 -0.96
CA SER A 74 14.17 -2.89 -0.78
C SER A 74 13.92 -1.52 -0.12
N PRO A 75 14.97 -0.76 0.28
CA PRO A 75 14.79 0.57 0.88
C PRO A 75 13.99 1.54 0.00
N ASN A 76 14.05 1.37 -1.33
CA ASN A 76 13.40 2.25 -2.31
C ASN A 76 12.31 1.53 -3.12
N GLU A 77 11.79 0.40 -2.63
CA GLU A 77 10.79 -0.39 -3.36
C GLU A 77 9.74 -0.97 -2.41
N ILE A 78 8.47 -0.71 -2.76
CA ILE A 78 7.30 -1.23 -2.08
C ILE A 78 6.53 -2.12 -3.06
N LEU A 79 6.29 -3.36 -2.67
CA LEU A 79 5.40 -4.27 -3.37
C LEU A 79 4.01 -4.29 -2.71
N ILE A 80 3.00 -3.87 -3.46
CA ILE A 80 1.59 -3.95 -3.09
C ILE A 80 1.08 -5.38 -3.33
N LYS A 81 0.82 -6.10 -2.24
CA LYS A 81 0.37 -7.50 -2.26
C LYS A 81 -1.13 -7.60 -2.49
N THR A 82 -1.92 -6.72 -1.86
CA THR A 82 -3.37 -6.68 -2.06
C THR A 82 -3.93 -5.31 -1.73
N VAL A 83 -5.07 -5.00 -2.33
CA VAL A 83 -5.87 -3.83 -2.02
C VAL A 83 -7.31 -4.28 -1.84
N VAL A 84 -8.02 -3.77 -0.84
CA VAL A 84 -9.42 -4.08 -0.60
C VAL A 84 -10.19 -2.83 -0.23
N ASN A 85 -11.47 -2.77 -0.60
CA ASN A 85 -12.46 -1.80 -0.15
C ASN A 85 -13.11 -2.27 1.17
N LYS A 86 -12.31 -2.44 2.22
CA LYS A 86 -12.77 -3.01 3.49
C LYS A 86 -12.22 -2.25 4.68
N GLY A 87 -12.02 -0.93 4.57
CA GLY A 87 -11.32 -0.07 5.53
C GLY A 87 -11.08 -0.73 6.89
N GLU A 88 -12.08 -0.70 7.78
CA GLU A 88 -12.02 -1.24 9.15
C GLU A 88 -12.27 -2.76 9.26
N ASN A 89 -12.88 -3.39 8.25
CA ASN A 89 -13.26 -4.80 8.25
C ASN A 89 -12.14 -5.73 7.76
N PHE A 90 -10.99 -5.18 7.38
CA PHE A 90 -9.81 -5.98 7.06
C PHE A 90 -9.19 -6.55 8.34
N HIS A 91 -8.74 -7.79 8.27
CA HIS A 91 -8.11 -8.49 9.38
C HIS A 91 -6.62 -8.70 9.06
N PRO A 92 -5.72 -7.83 9.55
CA PRO A 92 -4.28 -7.99 9.38
C PRO A 92 -3.79 -9.28 10.05
N ARG A 93 -2.66 -9.80 9.57
CA ARG A 93 -1.96 -10.89 10.25
C ARG A 93 -1.28 -10.34 11.50
N LYS A 94 -1.03 -11.21 12.48
CA LYS A 94 -0.34 -10.83 13.74
C LYS A 94 1.04 -10.19 13.53
N THR A 95 1.69 -10.49 12.41
CA THR A 95 3.03 -10.01 12.08
C THR A 95 3.03 -8.71 11.27
N ASP A 96 1.87 -8.28 10.79
CA ASP A 96 1.76 -7.08 9.95
C ASP A 96 1.89 -5.83 10.82
N ILE A 97 2.66 -4.85 10.36
CA ILE A 97 2.62 -3.50 10.93
C ILE A 97 1.37 -2.79 10.44
N ILE A 98 0.52 -2.36 11.38
CA ILE A 98 -0.77 -1.76 11.09
C ILE A 98 -0.65 -0.25 11.20
N ILE A 99 -0.93 0.44 10.10
CA ILE A 99 -1.04 1.90 10.04
C ILE A 99 -2.52 2.23 9.86
N LYS A 100 -3.06 3.11 10.71
CA LYS A 100 -4.45 3.55 10.62
C LYS A 100 -4.49 5.03 10.26
N LEU A 101 -5.15 5.33 9.15
CA LEU A 101 -5.47 6.68 8.71
C LEU A 101 -6.97 6.90 8.93
N SER A 102 -7.31 7.89 9.74
CA SER A 102 -8.66 8.13 10.28
C SER A 102 -8.95 9.58 10.56
#